data_AF-A0AA36IAS7-F1
#
_entry.id   AF-A0AA36IAS7-F1
#
_cell.length_a   1.000
_cell.length_b   1.000
_cell.length_c   1.000
_cell.angle_alpha   90.00
_cell.angle_beta   90.00
_cell.angle_gamma   90.00
#
_symmetry.space_group_name_H-M   'P 1'
#
loop_
_entity.id
_entity.type
_entity.pdbx_description
1 polymer ?
#
loop_
_entity_poly.entity_id
_entity_poly.type
_entity_poly.pdbx_seq_one_letter_code
_entity_poly.pdbx_strand_id
1 'polypeptide(L)'
;MNPMNQRHQKRVKPWMVLVGGFSLVKLMGAFVPPPQAVPVRCPPRLGARGIGHVVGSCIMAAPAYASDTSGRDFQQFVDDVGRNRDFFISVASAAFAFGQLVAAFKASPEGKIQEALAKTMEPFEPSRPQDEVIQRPVMETLRQRIASWQQHATIIGGRYQSGKSVATEEALRGVRGVVRFTIRSADWADRMCKQLGVDDEGLFKEVMRRVPEKLKDFPNNLTKFPILLLEVPRTTTEGINLISSTAKDVATDKSGSAIHVIVSASSAAVALAFDAGGTERQEDIWVGDLTEEEAKEFLALHGHEKNWKDFVDACGFRIGDLAKACENLKKGISLNDTKQEYRRFATAEAVGFMELQVHPKLNGRQMSQELLKVYPEGMPEVFNSIRILPRELAELIRNKSCHAVYFHPIKKRFFFASKLHKEAAEAQLANP
;
A
#
# COMPACT_ATOMS: atom_id res chain seq x y z
N MET A 1 27.27 42.56 -35.52
CA MET A 1 27.97 43.83 -35.21
C MET A 1 27.14 44.59 -34.18
N ASN A 2 27.76 45.49 -33.41
CA ASN A 2 27.13 46.39 -32.43
C ASN A 2 27.88 47.73 -32.52
N PRO A 3 27.23 48.90 -32.33
CA PRO A 3 27.60 49.69 -31.14
C PRO A 3 26.47 50.52 -30.49
N MET A 4 26.62 50.76 -29.17
CA MET A 4 26.48 51.99 -28.35
C MET A 4 25.48 53.11 -28.79
N ASN A 5 24.83 53.90 -27.91
CA ASN A 5 24.97 54.27 -26.46
C ASN A 5 23.60 54.91 -26.01
N GLN A 6 23.24 55.35 -24.78
CA GLN A 6 23.84 55.58 -23.44
C GLN A 6 22.89 54.97 -22.34
N ARG A 7 23.18 54.78 -21.04
CA ARG A 7 24.13 55.32 -20.03
C ARG A 7 23.70 56.55 -19.17
N HIS A 8 22.64 56.48 -18.34
CA HIS A 8 22.49 57.18 -17.01
C HIS A 8 21.20 56.70 -16.29
N GLN A 9 21.05 56.64 -14.95
CA GLN A 9 21.97 56.89 -13.81
C GLN A 9 21.61 55.98 -12.59
N LYS A 10 22.39 56.03 -11.49
CA LYS A 10 22.30 55.08 -10.34
C LYS A 10 21.18 55.40 -9.33
N ARG A 11 20.51 54.37 -8.80
CA ARG A 11 20.11 54.28 -7.37
C ARG A 11 20.22 52.83 -6.87
N VAL A 12 20.70 52.65 -5.64
CA VAL A 12 20.77 51.37 -4.92
C VAL A 12 20.07 51.54 -3.57
N LYS A 13 19.19 50.61 -3.19
CA LYS A 13 18.66 50.44 -1.83
C LYS A 13 18.46 48.95 -1.52
N PRO A 14 18.41 48.54 -0.23
CA PRO A 14 18.99 47.27 0.20
C PRO A 14 17.99 46.12 0.32
N TRP A 15 18.54 44.94 0.63
CA TRP A 15 17.80 43.75 1.05
C TRP A 15 16.94 44.01 2.29
N MET A 16 15.79 43.34 2.38
CA MET A 16 14.93 43.35 3.56
C MET A 16 14.82 41.92 4.10
N VAL A 17 15.41 41.67 5.27
CA VAL A 17 15.33 40.37 5.96
C VAL A 17 14.04 40.33 6.77
N LEU A 18 13.12 39.44 6.41
CA LEU A 18 11.88 39.22 7.16
C LEU A 18 12.12 38.26 8.34
N VAL A 19 12.04 38.78 9.56
CA VAL A 19 12.20 38.01 10.80
C VAL A 19 10.86 37.34 11.14
N GLY A 20 10.70 36.07 10.76
CA GLY A 20 9.49 35.24 10.99
C GLY A 20 9.27 34.77 12.44
N GLY A 21 9.48 35.64 13.42
CA GLY A 21 9.54 35.31 14.85
C GLY A 21 8.19 35.09 15.56
N PHE A 22 7.30 34.23 15.06
CA PHE A 22 5.98 34.01 15.69
C PHE A 22 5.45 32.55 15.73
N SER A 23 6.17 31.57 15.20
CA SER A 23 5.64 30.19 15.06
C SER A 23 5.96 29.22 16.21
N LEU A 24 6.97 29.53 17.05
CA LEU A 24 7.53 28.54 17.98
C LEU A 24 6.58 28.16 19.14
N VAL A 25 5.83 29.12 19.68
CA VAL A 25 4.96 28.93 20.86
C VAL A 25 3.80 27.97 20.57
N LYS A 26 3.25 28.00 19.34
CA LYS A 26 2.19 27.05 18.93
C LYS A 26 2.69 25.61 18.78
N LEU A 27 3.99 25.39 18.56
CA LEU A 27 4.54 24.03 18.43
C LEU A 27 4.67 23.30 19.78
N MET A 28 4.93 24.04 20.86
CA MET A 28 5.23 23.44 22.17
C MET A 28 3.99 22.90 22.91
N GLY A 29 2.78 23.42 22.61
CA GLY A 29 1.54 23.00 23.29
C GLY A 29 0.95 21.66 22.84
N ALA A 30 1.49 21.02 21.79
CA ALA A 30 0.83 19.91 21.10
C ALA A 30 1.39 18.50 21.39
N PHE A 31 2.52 18.38 22.11
CA PHE A 31 3.33 17.16 22.11
C PHE A 31 3.72 16.57 23.47
N VAL A 32 3.15 17.05 24.59
CA VAL A 32 3.52 16.56 25.94
C VAL A 32 2.28 16.29 26.81
N PRO A 33 1.99 15.03 27.19
CA PRO A 33 1.06 14.74 28.29
C PRO A 33 1.75 15.03 29.64
N PRO A 34 1.01 15.51 30.66
CA PRO A 34 1.61 15.89 31.95
C PRO A 34 2.15 14.66 32.71
N PRO A 35 3.35 14.74 33.32
CA PRO A 35 3.92 13.63 34.08
C PRO A 35 3.18 13.42 35.41
N GLN A 36 2.84 12.17 35.73
CA GLN A 36 2.33 11.81 37.05
C GLN A 36 3.46 11.81 38.10
N ALA A 37 3.20 12.36 39.27
CA ALA A 37 4.21 12.53 40.32
C ALA A 37 4.43 11.23 41.12
N VAL A 38 5.70 10.80 41.22
CA VAL A 38 6.14 9.71 42.11
C VAL A 38 7.17 10.28 43.10
N PRO A 39 6.97 10.16 44.43
CA PRO A 39 7.85 10.78 45.41
C PRO A 39 9.11 9.94 45.68
N VAL A 40 10.28 10.50 45.40
CA VAL A 40 11.59 9.91 45.76
C VAL A 40 12.24 10.77 46.86
N ARG A 41 12.75 10.12 47.92
CA ARG A 41 13.45 10.79 49.04
C ARG A 41 14.92 11.06 48.70
N CYS A 42 15.42 12.26 48.98
CA CYS A 42 16.83 12.61 48.82
C CYS A 42 17.66 12.33 50.09
N PRO A 43 18.87 11.72 49.98
CA PRO A 43 19.92 11.78 50.99
C PRO A 43 20.68 13.13 50.93
N PRO A 44 21.54 13.47 51.92
CA PRO A 44 22.04 14.83 52.12
C PRO A 44 23.23 15.26 51.24
N ARG A 45 23.43 16.58 51.23
CA ARG A 45 24.40 17.37 50.44
C ARG A 45 25.86 16.88 50.50
N LEU A 46 26.50 16.83 49.34
CA LEU A 46 27.88 17.29 49.14
C LEU A 46 27.88 18.37 48.06
N GLY A 47 28.79 19.36 48.16
CA GLY A 47 28.67 20.61 47.42
C GLY A 47 29.47 20.68 46.12
N ALA A 48 28.82 21.14 45.04
CA ALA A 48 29.46 21.68 43.84
C ALA A 48 28.83 23.04 43.50
N ARG A 49 29.60 23.97 42.94
CA ARG A 49 29.14 25.34 42.66
C ARG A 49 28.30 25.41 41.38
N GLY A 50 27.30 26.28 41.39
CA GLY A 50 26.19 26.26 40.45
C GLY A 50 26.53 26.49 38.98
N ILE A 51 25.94 25.62 38.15
CA ILE A 51 25.13 25.97 36.97
C ILE A 51 23.88 25.08 37.09
N GLY A 52 22.67 25.64 37.01
CA GLY A 52 21.43 24.83 37.06
C GLY A 52 20.11 25.56 37.34
N HIS A 53 20.10 26.67 38.09
CA HIS A 53 18.84 27.28 38.55
C HIS A 53 18.10 28.17 37.53
N VAL A 54 18.71 28.43 36.36
CA VAL A 54 18.19 29.40 35.37
C VAL A 54 17.21 28.74 34.39
N VAL A 55 17.50 27.52 33.91
CA VAL A 55 16.77 26.91 32.77
C VAL A 55 15.30 26.62 33.10
N GLY A 56 14.98 26.20 34.33
CA GLY A 56 13.60 25.89 34.73
C GLY A 56 12.70 27.11 34.93
N SER A 57 13.28 28.29 35.19
CA SER A 57 12.53 29.48 35.61
C SER A 57 11.98 30.28 34.43
N CYS A 58 12.71 30.34 33.31
CA CYS A 58 12.36 31.20 32.19
C CYS A 58 11.20 30.69 31.31
N ILE A 59 10.90 29.38 31.33
CA ILE A 59 9.86 28.78 30.48
C ILE A 59 8.46 28.99 31.06
N MET A 60 8.32 29.07 32.38
CA MET A 60 7.03 29.17 33.08
C MET A 60 6.49 30.61 33.21
N ALA A 61 7.29 31.63 32.89
CA ALA A 61 6.95 33.04 33.11
C ALA A 61 6.08 33.69 32.00
N ALA A 62 5.86 32.99 30.88
CA ALA A 62 5.27 33.55 29.67
C ALA A 62 3.78 34.02 29.75
N PRO A 63 2.86 33.41 30.53
CA PRO A 63 1.44 33.78 30.46
C PRO A 63 1.01 34.88 31.46
N ALA A 64 1.88 35.27 32.40
CA ALA A 64 1.49 36.08 33.56
C ALA A 64 1.54 37.62 33.35
N TYR A 65 2.06 38.10 32.22
CA TYR A 65 2.26 39.53 31.93
C TYR A 65 1.35 40.08 30.82
N ALA A 66 0.23 39.40 30.53
CA ALA A 66 -0.70 39.78 29.46
C ALA A 66 -1.75 40.85 29.86
N SER A 67 -1.68 41.38 31.09
CA SER A 67 -2.58 42.44 31.59
C SER A 67 -1.79 43.59 32.19
N ASP A 68 -2.05 44.79 31.67
CA ASP A 68 -1.71 46.10 32.23
C ASP A 68 -0.21 46.48 32.31
N THR A 69 0.37 46.84 31.15
CA THR A 69 1.52 47.76 31.07
C THR A 69 1.33 48.77 29.94
N SER A 70 1.96 49.95 30.06
CA SER A 70 1.84 51.01 29.07
C SER A 70 2.78 50.77 27.87
N GLY A 71 2.46 51.34 26.71
CA GLY A 71 3.25 51.15 25.48
C GLY A 71 4.70 51.66 25.50
N ARG A 72 5.21 52.17 26.63
CA ARG A 72 6.63 52.50 26.82
C ARG A 72 7.43 51.30 27.31
N ASP A 73 6.84 50.50 28.20
CA ASP A 73 7.52 49.40 28.90
C ASP A 73 7.91 48.28 27.92
N PHE A 74 7.05 47.97 26.95
CA PHE A 74 7.35 47.00 25.90
C PHE A 74 8.52 47.41 25.00
N GLN A 75 8.62 48.71 24.66
CA GLN A 75 9.72 49.20 23.83
C GLN A 75 11.05 49.16 24.58
N GLN A 76 11.03 49.48 25.87
CA GLN A 76 12.22 49.41 26.73
C GLN A 76 12.66 47.95 27.00
N PHE A 77 11.70 47.02 27.17
CA PHE A 77 11.97 45.58 27.21
C PHE A 77 12.60 45.06 25.91
N VAL A 78 12.09 45.47 24.74
CA VAL A 78 12.67 45.13 23.43
C VAL A 78 14.09 45.68 23.28
N ASP A 79 14.35 46.89 23.77
CA ASP A 79 15.69 47.51 23.76
C ASP A 79 16.67 46.80 24.70
N ASP A 80 16.26 46.43 25.92
CA ASP A 80 17.12 45.74 26.89
C ASP A 80 17.38 44.28 26.51
N VAL A 81 16.37 43.56 25.98
CA VAL A 81 16.58 42.26 25.32
C VAL A 81 17.51 42.43 24.11
N GLY A 82 17.30 43.45 23.28
CA GLY A 82 18.11 43.81 22.12
C GLY A 82 19.60 44.05 22.44
N ARG A 83 19.90 44.58 23.62
CA ARG A 83 21.27 44.83 24.12
C ARG A 83 21.87 43.61 24.82
N ASN A 84 21.05 42.72 25.39
CA ASN A 84 21.52 41.56 26.13
C ASN A 84 21.94 40.40 25.20
N ARG A 85 23.14 40.53 24.64
CA ARG A 85 23.81 39.51 23.81
C ARG A 85 23.81 38.12 24.46
N ASP A 86 23.98 38.04 25.77
CA ASP A 86 24.09 36.77 26.49
C ASP A 86 22.72 36.09 26.63
N PHE A 87 21.62 36.85 26.72
CA PHE A 87 20.26 36.32 26.60
C PHE A 87 20.01 35.70 25.21
N PHE A 88 20.38 36.39 24.13
CA PHE A 88 20.27 35.82 22.78
C PHE A 88 21.14 34.58 22.58
N ILE A 89 22.37 34.56 23.10
CA ILE A 89 23.24 33.37 23.08
C ILE A 89 22.60 32.23 23.88
N SER A 90 22.02 32.51 25.05
CA SER A 90 21.34 31.52 25.88
C SER A 90 20.12 30.90 25.17
N VAL A 91 19.26 31.73 24.57
CA VAL A 91 18.09 31.27 23.80
C VAL A 91 18.51 30.47 22.56
N ALA A 92 19.52 30.93 21.83
CA ALA A 92 20.05 30.20 20.67
C ALA A 92 20.67 28.85 21.06
N SER A 93 21.42 28.81 22.17
CA SER A 93 22.01 27.56 22.70
C SER A 93 20.94 26.59 23.20
N ALA A 94 19.89 27.09 23.85
CA ALA A 94 18.75 26.28 24.29
C ALA A 94 17.97 25.70 23.09
N ALA A 95 17.71 26.51 22.06
CA ALA A 95 17.07 26.05 20.83
C ALA A 95 17.93 25.01 20.07
N PHE A 96 19.26 25.20 20.03
CA PHE A 96 20.20 24.26 19.44
C PHE A 96 20.25 22.93 20.22
N ALA A 97 20.35 22.98 21.55
CA ALA A 97 20.34 21.79 22.41
C ALA A 97 19.00 21.03 22.33
N PHE A 98 17.88 21.75 22.26
CA PHE A 98 16.56 21.14 22.01
C PHE A 98 16.50 20.50 20.62
N GLY A 99 17.03 21.15 19.57
CA GLY A 99 17.15 20.58 18.24
C GLY A 99 18.00 19.30 18.20
N GLN A 100 19.13 19.27 18.91
CA GLN A 100 19.95 18.07 19.08
C GLN A 100 19.20 16.96 19.84
N LEU A 101 18.45 17.30 20.90
CA LEU A 101 17.65 16.32 21.66
C LEU A 101 16.51 15.73 20.82
N VAL A 102 15.81 16.54 20.01
CA VAL A 102 14.78 16.07 19.06
C VAL A 102 15.41 15.19 17.97
N ALA A 103 16.58 15.55 17.44
CA ALA A 103 17.29 14.73 16.46
C ALA A 103 17.76 13.39 17.07
N ALA A 104 18.30 13.40 18.28
CA ALA A 104 18.70 12.20 19.00
C ALA A 104 17.50 11.29 19.35
N PHE A 105 16.36 11.88 19.73
CA PHE A 105 15.13 11.14 19.95
C PHE A 105 14.64 10.48 18.65
N LYS A 106 14.53 11.23 17.54
CA LYS A 106 14.15 10.68 16.22
C LYS A 106 15.11 9.58 15.72
N ALA A 107 16.40 9.69 16.02
CA ALA A 107 17.38 8.66 15.70
C ALA A 107 17.28 7.41 16.60
N SER A 108 16.68 7.52 17.79
CA SER A 108 16.51 6.42 18.73
C SER A 108 15.43 5.43 18.27
N PRO A 109 15.47 4.15 18.72
CA PRO A 109 14.44 3.16 18.39
C PRO A 109 13.02 3.60 18.74
N GLU A 110 12.82 4.24 19.89
CA GLU A 110 11.50 4.72 20.33
C GLU A 110 11.00 5.87 19.44
N GLY A 111 11.87 6.80 19.02
CA GLY A 111 11.48 7.86 18.08
C GLY A 111 11.09 7.30 16.71
N LYS A 112 11.83 6.30 16.20
CA LYS A 112 11.47 5.59 14.96
C LYS A 112 10.13 4.86 15.10
N ILE A 113 9.89 4.18 16.24
CA ILE A 113 8.60 3.53 16.53
C ILE A 113 7.46 4.55 16.54
N GLN A 114 7.62 5.72 17.17
CA GLN A 114 6.57 6.75 17.22
C GLN A 114 6.32 7.40 15.84
N GLU A 115 7.36 7.63 15.04
CA GLU A 115 7.23 8.17 13.67
C GLU A 115 6.56 7.15 12.73
N ALA A 116 6.97 5.89 12.80
CA ALA A 116 6.33 4.78 12.09
C ALA A 116 4.87 4.57 12.52
N LEU A 117 4.57 4.64 13.82
CA LEU A 117 3.23 4.51 14.38
C LEU A 117 2.33 5.68 13.93
N ALA A 118 2.82 6.92 13.97
CA ALA A 118 2.08 8.08 13.47
C ALA A 118 1.70 7.92 11.99
N LYS A 119 2.67 7.54 11.15
CA LYS A 119 2.47 7.23 9.72
C LYS A 119 1.47 6.09 9.49
N THR A 120 1.55 5.03 10.29
CA THR A 120 0.62 3.87 10.20
C THR A 120 -0.81 4.21 10.64
N MET A 121 -0.98 5.28 11.42
CA MET A 121 -2.27 5.77 11.90
C MET A 121 -2.90 6.85 11.01
N GLU A 122 -2.25 7.26 9.91
CA GLU A 122 -2.89 8.02 8.84
C GLU A 122 -4.04 7.20 8.21
N PRO A 123 -5.08 7.84 7.65
CA PRO A 123 -6.12 7.10 6.93
C PRO A 123 -5.55 6.59 5.61
N PHE A 124 -5.77 5.32 5.30
CA PHE A 124 -5.33 4.76 4.02
C PHE A 124 -6.13 5.39 2.87
N GLU A 125 -5.46 6.18 2.03
CA GLU A 125 -6.05 6.69 0.79
C GLU A 125 -5.54 5.91 -0.43
N PRO A 126 -6.45 5.32 -1.22
CA PRO A 126 -6.18 4.74 -2.52
C PRO A 126 -5.41 5.66 -3.48
N SER A 127 -4.69 5.05 -4.40
CA SER A 127 -3.97 5.72 -5.48
C SER A 127 -4.87 6.39 -6.53
N ARG A 128 -6.19 6.20 -6.46
CA ARG A 128 -7.19 6.72 -7.41
C ARG A 128 -8.26 7.57 -6.72
N PRO A 129 -8.81 8.60 -7.41
CA PRO A 129 -10.06 9.24 -7.02
C PRO A 129 -11.20 8.23 -6.94
N GLN A 130 -12.13 8.41 -5.99
CA GLN A 130 -13.24 7.47 -5.78
C GLN A 130 -14.26 7.51 -6.94
N ASP A 131 -14.39 8.65 -7.60
CA ASP A 131 -15.24 8.88 -8.78
C ASP A 131 -14.70 8.24 -10.06
N GLU A 132 -13.44 7.79 -10.09
CA GLU A 132 -12.92 6.92 -11.15
C GLU A 132 -13.25 5.42 -10.95
N VAL A 133 -13.89 5.04 -9.84
CA VAL A 133 -13.99 3.63 -9.41
C VAL A 133 -15.43 3.15 -9.22
N ILE A 134 -15.86 2.30 -10.16
CA ILE A 134 -17.11 1.55 -10.07
C ILE A 134 -17.23 0.77 -8.76
N GLN A 135 -18.43 0.70 -8.18
CA GLN A 135 -18.63 -0.08 -6.96
C GLN A 135 -18.89 -1.55 -7.30
N ARG A 136 -18.03 -2.43 -6.76
CA ARG A 136 -18.07 -3.88 -7.03
C ARG A 136 -18.48 -4.66 -5.78
N PRO A 137 -19.36 -5.69 -5.84
CA PRO A 137 -19.76 -6.46 -4.66
C PRO A 137 -18.59 -7.04 -3.84
N VAL A 138 -17.48 -7.40 -4.51
CA VAL A 138 -16.28 -7.93 -3.86
C VAL A 138 -15.55 -6.90 -2.98
N MET A 139 -15.72 -5.59 -3.21
CA MET A 139 -15.20 -4.56 -2.30
C MET A 139 -15.88 -4.63 -0.94
N GLU A 140 -17.19 -4.89 -0.94
CA GLU A 140 -17.97 -5.03 0.29
C GLU A 140 -17.68 -6.37 0.99
N THR A 141 -17.49 -7.46 0.23
CA THR A 141 -16.95 -8.72 0.79
C THR A 141 -15.59 -8.51 1.47
N LEU A 142 -14.71 -7.69 0.89
CA LEU A 142 -13.41 -7.36 1.46
C LEU A 142 -13.55 -6.50 2.74
N ARG A 143 -14.43 -5.48 2.75
CA ARG A 143 -14.71 -4.68 3.96
C ARG A 143 -15.23 -5.55 5.10
N GLN A 144 -16.16 -6.47 4.80
CA GLN A 144 -16.71 -7.40 5.78
C GLN A 144 -15.62 -8.32 6.34
N ARG A 145 -14.75 -8.90 5.49
CA ARG A 145 -13.61 -9.70 5.94
C ARG A 145 -12.60 -8.92 6.79
N ILE A 146 -12.42 -7.61 6.56
CA ILE A 146 -11.58 -6.73 7.39
C ILE A 146 -12.24 -6.43 8.74
N ALA A 147 -13.54 -6.14 8.74
CA ALA A 147 -14.29 -5.80 9.94
C ALA A 147 -14.51 -7.00 10.88
N SER A 148 -14.75 -8.19 10.32
CA SER A 148 -14.93 -9.43 11.07
C SER A 148 -13.64 -10.24 11.24
N TRP A 149 -12.46 -9.64 11.00
CA TRP A 149 -11.20 -10.36 11.12
C TRP A 149 -10.93 -10.78 12.57
N GLN A 150 -10.42 -12.00 12.72
CA GLN A 150 -10.01 -12.59 14.01
C GLN A 150 -8.68 -13.36 13.89
N GLN A 151 -8.47 -14.01 12.74
CA GLN A 151 -7.31 -14.85 12.44
C GLN A 151 -7.23 -15.09 10.92
N HIS A 152 -6.11 -15.66 10.47
CA HIS A 152 -5.84 -16.15 9.11
C HIS A 152 -5.49 -15.06 8.09
N ALA A 153 -4.54 -15.36 7.20
CA ALA A 153 -4.20 -14.49 6.09
C ALA A 153 -5.35 -14.44 5.06
N THR A 154 -5.64 -13.28 4.49
CA THR A 154 -6.58 -13.14 3.37
C THR A 154 -5.80 -13.16 2.06
N ILE A 155 -6.08 -14.11 1.18
CA ILE A 155 -5.43 -14.21 -0.14
C ILE A 155 -6.42 -13.70 -1.17
N ILE A 156 -6.10 -12.57 -1.81
CA ILE A 156 -6.93 -11.97 -2.86
C ILE A 156 -6.44 -12.51 -4.21
N GLY A 157 -7.08 -13.59 -4.65
CA GLY A 157 -6.85 -14.25 -5.92
C GLY A 157 -7.68 -13.65 -7.05
N GLY A 158 -7.31 -13.97 -8.29
CA GLY A 158 -8.04 -13.54 -9.49
C GLY A 158 -7.15 -13.47 -10.73
N ARG A 159 -7.76 -13.36 -11.91
CA ARG A 159 -7.04 -13.25 -13.19
C ARG A 159 -6.14 -12.01 -13.23
N TYR A 160 -5.07 -12.04 -14.02
CA TYR A 160 -4.29 -10.82 -14.29
C TYR A 160 -5.21 -9.74 -14.89
N GLN A 161 -5.05 -8.48 -14.44
CA GLN A 161 -5.90 -7.33 -14.79
C GLN A 161 -7.39 -7.38 -14.33
N SER A 162 -7.77 -8.27 -13.39
CA SER A 162 -9.16 -8.32 -12.84
C SER A 162 -9.55 -7.22 -11.84
N GLY A 163 -8.66 -6.25 -11.54
CA GLY A 163 -8.98 -5.13 -10.62
C GLY A 163 -8.69 -5.35 -9.14
N LYS A 164 -7.90 -6.38 -8.78
CA LYS A 164 -7.58 -6.75 -7.38
C LYS A 164 -7.10 -5.60 -6.49
N SER A 165 -6.04 -4.87 -6.89
CA SER A 165 -5.54 -3.74 -6.10
C SER A 165 -6.61 -2.67 -5.92
N VAL A 166 -7.36 -2.30 -6.96
CA VAL A 166 -8.48 -1.34 -6.87
C VAL A 166 -9.54 -1.81 -5.86
N ALA A 167 -9.99 -3.07 -5.95
CA ALA A 167 -10.98 -3.61 -5.01
C ALA A 167 -10.46 -3.70 -3.56
N THR A 168 -9.15 -3.88 -3.38
CA THR A 168 -8.50 -3.92 -2.06
C THR A 168 -8.30 -2.51 -1.50
N GLU A 169 -7.88 -1.56 -2.34
CA GLU A 169 -7.71 -0.16 -1.99
C GLU A 169 -9.05 0.48 -1.58
N GLU A 170 -10.13 0.30 -2.35
CA GLU A 170 -11.47 0.83 -2.00
C GLU A 170 -12.15 0.11 -0.81
N ALA A 171 -11.67 -1.09 -0.44
CA ALA A 171 -12.07 -1.75 0.80
C ALA A 171 -11.30 -1.24 2.03
N LEU A 172 -10.15 -0.58 1.81
CA LEU A 172 -9.29 0.00 2.84
C LEU A 172 -9.39 1.54 2.91
N ARG A 173 -10.13 2.21 2.02
CA ARG A 173 -10.26 3.67 2.00
C ARG A 173 -10.69 4.22 3.36
N GLY A 174 -9.91 5.15 3.92
CA GLY A 174 -10.11 5.77 5.22
C GLY A 174 -9.70 4.91 6.43
N VAL A 175 -9.34 3.64 6.25
CA VAL A 175 -8.95 2.73 7.33
C VAL A 175 -7.56 3.08 7.85
N ARG A 176 -7.42 3.19 9.18
CA ARG A 176 -6.15 3.41 9.88
C ARG A 176 -5.54 2.09 10.30
N GLY A 177 -4.22 2.07 10.50
CA GLY A 177 -3.47 0.87 10.88
C GLY A 177 -2.94 0.07 9.68
N VAL A 178 -2.90 0.65 8.48
CA VAL A 178 -2.61 -0.07 7.23
C VAL A 178 -1.18 0.18 6.74
N VAL A 179 -0.38 -0.87 6.63
CA VAL A 179 0.94 -0.84 5.99
C VAL A 179 0.85 -1.53 4.62
N ARG A 180 1.06 -0.77 3.53
CA ARG A 180 1.12 -1.30 2.15
C ARG A 180 2.56 -1.50 1.70
N PHE A 181 2.86 -2.65 1.11
CA PHE A 181 4.13 -2.93 0.46
C PHE A 181 3.97 -3.71 -0.85
N THR A 182 4.76 -3.39 -1.89
CA THR A 182 4.77 -4.13 -3.17
C THR A 182 6.06 -4.95 -3.31
N ILE A 183 5.93 -6.28 -3.35
CA ILE A 183 7.06 -7.22 -3.25
C ILE A 183 7.71 -7.44 -4.63
N ARG A 184 8.81 -6.71 -4.88
CA ARG A 184 9.52 -6.69 -6.18
C ARG A 184 10.87 -7.41 -6.19
N SER A 185 11.33 -7.94 -5.06
CA SER A 185 12.66 -8.52 -4.87
C SER A 185 12.72 -9.42 -3.63
N ALA A 186 13.78 -10.23 -3.48
CA ALA A 186 13.93 -11.14 -2.34
C ALA A 186 14.15 -10.40 -0.99
N ASP A 187 14.80 -9.24 -1.01
CA ASP A 187 15.07 -8.36 0.14
C ASP A 187 13.86 -7.49 0.55
N TRP A 188 12.64 -7.97 0.32
CA TRP A 188 11.42 -7.19 0.51
C TRP A 188 11.14 -6.83 1.97
N ALA A 189 11.48 -7.69 2.93
CA ALA A 189 11.25 -7.45 4.36
C ALA A 189 12.08 -6.25 4.87
N ASP A 190 13.37 -6.22 4.53
CA ASP A 190 14.26 -5.08 4.75
C ASP A 190 13.72 -3.78 4.15
N ARG A 191 13.23 -3.85 2.90
CA ARG A 191 12.66 -2.69 2.20
C ARG A 191 11.37 -2.21 2.84
N MET A 192 10.54 -3.12 3.35
CA MET A 192 9.33 -2.79 4.09
C MET A 192 9.66 -2.05 5.40
N CYS A 193 10.64 -2.54 6.17
CA CYS A 193 11.12 -1.88 7.37
C CYS A 193 11.63 -0.45 7.05
N LYS A 194 12.50 -0.33 6.03
CA LYS A 194 13.05 0.95 5.56
C LYS A 194 11.97 1.90 5.01
N GLN A 195 10.91 1.40 4.37
CA GLN A 195 9.77 2.21 3.90
C GLN A 195 8.92 2.73 5.08
N LEU A 196 8.82 1.96 6.16
CA LEU A 196 8.12 2.36 7.38
C LEU A 196 8.95 3.34 8.25
N GLY A 197 10.28 3.32 8.11
CA GLY A 197 11.21 4.16 8.87
C GLY A 197 11.89 3.45 10.05
N VAL A 198 11.81 2.12 10.11
CA VAL A 198 12.42 1.27 11.14
C VAL A 198 13.59 0.45 10.59
N ASP A 199 14.56 0.12 11.45
CA ASP A 199 15.80 -0.51 11.01
C ASP A 199 15.67 -2.02 10.75
N ASP A 200 14.76 -2.70 11.47
CA ASP A 200 14.65 -4.16 11.51
C ASP A 200 13.21 -4.67 11.75
N GLU A 201 13.02 -5.99 11.61
CA GLU A 201 11.74 -6.68 11.78
C GLU A 201 11.21 -6.67 13.22
N GLY A 202 12.08 -6.54 14.22
CA GLY A 202 11.70 -6.45 15.64
C GLY A 202 11.04 -5.10 15.93
N LEU A 203 11.62 -4.00 15.43
CA LEU A 203 11.01 -2.68 15.48
C LEU A 203 9.71 -2.61 14.67
N PHE A 204 9.63 -3.28 13.51
CA PHE A 204 8.37 -3.43 12.76
C PHE A 204 7.30 -4.15 13.59
N LYS A 205 7.63 -5.28 14.24
CA LYS A 205 6.72 -6.02 15.12
C LYS A 205 6.27 -5.19 16.32
N GLU A 206 7.15 -4.38 16.91
CA GLU A 206 6.83 -3.48 18.03
C GLU A 206 5.91 -2.33 17.60
N VAL A 207 6.08 -1.74 16.40
CA VAL A 207 5.12 -0.78 15.84
C VAL A 207 3.75 -1.44 15.68
N MET A 208 3.68 -2.60 15.02
CA MET A 208 2.41 -3.30 14.79
C MET A 208 1.75 -3.74 16.10
N ARG A 209 2.51 -4.10 17.14
CA ARG A 209 2.00 -4.40 18.49
C ARG A 209 1.37 -3.17 19.18
N ARG A 210 1.80 -1.95 18.85
CA ARG A 210 1.25 -0.69 19.39
C ARG A 210 0.06 -0.15 18.61
N VAL A 211 -0.11 -0.52 17.34
CA VAL A 211 -1.25 -0.09 16.51
C VAL A 211 -2.63 -0.42 17.14
N PRO A 212 -2.91 -1.64 17.66
CA PRO A 212 -4.18 -1.95 18.33
C PRO A 212 -4.55 -1.00 19.48
N GLU A 213 -3.57 -0.57 20.28
CA GLU A 213 -3.80 0.40 21.36
C GLU A 213 -4.17 1.78 20.81
N LYS A 214 -3.53 2.20 19.70
CA LYS A 214 -3.88 3.45 19.02
C LYS A 214 -5.17 3.40 18.23
N LEU A 215 -5.61 2.23 17.75
CA LEU A 215 -6.92 2.08 17.11
C LEU A 215 -8.09 2.25 18.08
N LYS A 216 -7.87 2.13 19.41
CA LYS A 216 -8.90 2.44 20.43
C LYS A 216 -9.29 3.93 20.44
N ASP A 217 -8.38 4.82 20.04
CA ASP A 217 -8.64 6.26 19.89
C ASP A 217 -9.63 6.55 18.72
N PHE A 218 -9.90 5.55 17.86
CA PHE A 218 -10.73 5.66 16.64
C PHE A 218 -11.86 4.62 16.61
N PRO A 219 -12.94 4.77 17.42
CA PRO A 219 -14.00 3.76 17.56
C PRO A 219 -14.77 3.44 16.27
N ASN A 220 -14.71 4.32 15.27
CA ASN A 220 -15.32 4.15 13.95
C ASN A 220 -14.36 3.54 12.89
N ASN A 221 -13.14 3.14 13.27
CA ASN A 221 -12.24 2.46 12.33
C ASN A 221 -12.78 1.07 11.96
N LEU A 222 -12.63 0.66 10.70
CA LEU A 222 -13.22 -0.58 10.19
C LEU A 222 -12.74 -1.83 10.95
N THR A 223 -11.52 -1.81 11.49
CA THR A 223 -10.95 -2.91 12.28
C THR A 223 -10.17 -2.41 13.50
N LYS A 224 -9.90 -3.32 14.44
CA LYS A 224 -9.09 -3.09 15.65
C LYS A 224 -7.66 -3.65 15.54
N PHE A 225 -7.32 -4.27 14.41
CA PHE A 225 -6.05 -4.92 14.17
C PHE A 225 -5.23 -4.15 13.11
N PRO A 226 -3.88 -4.13 13.20
CA PRO A 226 -3.04 -3.66 12.12
C PRO A 226 -3.23 -4.52 10.86
N ILE A 227 -3.22 -3.88 9.70
CA ILE A 227 -3.34 -4.53 8.39
C ILE A 227 -2.00 -4.46 7.68
N LEU A 228 -1.51 -5.60 7.19
CA LEU A 228 -0.35 -5.68 6.32
C LEU A 228 -0.78 -6.08 4.91
N LEU A 229 -0.87 -5.09 4.01
CA LEU A 229 -1.21 -5.29 2.60
C LEU A 229 0.06 -5.57 1.78
N LEU A 230 0.20 -6.82 1.32
CA LEU A 230 1.30 -7.28 0.49
C LEU A 230 0.83 -7.45 -0.96
N GLU A 231 1.26 -6.56 -1.86
CA GLU A 231 1.00 -6.67 -3.29
C GLU A 231 2.10 -7.48 -3.98
N VAL A 232 1.71 -8.52 -4.71
CA VAL A 232 2.65 -9.49 -5.32
C VAL A 232 2.49 -9.47 -6.85
N PRO A 233 3.43 -8.87 -7.61
CA PRO A 233 3.46 -8.84 -9.07
C PRO A 233 3.35 -10.21 -9.75
N ARG A 234 2.86 -10.24 -11.01
CA ARG A 234 2.86 -11.46 -11.88
C ARG A 234 4.29 -11.99 -12.13
N THR A 235 5.28 -11.10 -12.08
CA THR A 235 6.70 -11.38 -12.33
C THR A 235 7.47 -11.87 -11.10
N THR A 236 6.85 -11.92 -9.93
CA THR A 236 7.53 -12.39 -8.71
C THR A 236 7.64 -13.92 -8.75
N THR A 237 8.85 -14.42 -8.99
CA THR A 237 9.21 -15.85 -9.00
C THR A 237 9.86 -16.29 -7.69
N GLU A 238 10.71 -15.44 -7.13
CA GLU A 238 11.46 -15.69 -5.91
C GLU A 238 10.71 -15.26 -4.64
N GLY A 239 11.13 -15.77 -3.48
CA GLY A 239 10.68 -15.29 -2.17
C GLY A 239 9.27 -15.72 -1.74
N ILE A 240 8.40 -16.26 -2.62
CA ILE A 240 6.99 -16.58 -2.28
C ILE A 240 6.84 -17.45 -1.02
N ASN A 241 7.74 -18.41 -0.81
CA ASN A 241 7.78 -19.24 0.39
C ASN A 241 8.05 -18.42 1.67
N LEU A 242 8.96 -17.44 1.59
CA LEU A 242 9.27 -16.51 2.68
C LEU A 242 8.09 -15.56 2.95
N ILE A 243 7.43 -15.05 1.91
CA ILE A 243 6.22 -14.24 2.07
C ILE A 243 5.12 -15.08 2.76
N SER A 244 4.98 -16.35 2.38
CA SER A 244 4.02 -17.28 2.96
C SER A 244 4.32 -17.61 4.43
N SER A 245 5.58 -17.83 4.80
CA SER A 245 5.97 -18.03 6.21
C SER A 245 5.77 -16.76 7.03
N THR A 246 6.28 -15.60 6.57
CA THR A 246 6.08 -14.32 7.28
C THR A 246 4.59 -14.02 7.48
N ALA A 247 3.75 -14.23 6.46
CA ALA A 247 2.30 -14.07 6.56
C ALA A 247 1.69 -14.98 7.63
N LYS A 248 2.13 -16.24 7.71
CA LYS A 248 1.68 -17.25 8.68
C LYS A 248 2.14 -16.97 10.11
N ASP A 249 3.35 -16.42 10.27
CA ASP A 249 3.95 -16.13 11.57
C ASP A 249 3.32 -14.87 12.19
N VAL A 250 3.05 -13.82 11.40
CA VAL A 250 2.45 -12.56 11.89
C VAL A 250 0.92 -12.56 11.93
N ALA A 251 0.24 -13.43 11.16
CA ALA A 251 -1.22 -13.61 11.22
C ALA A 251 -1.68 -14.61 12.30
N THR A 252 -0.80 -14.98 13.25
CA THR A 252 -1.17 -15.84 14.40
C THR A 252 -0.78 -15.21 15.74
N ASP A 253 -1.69 -15.29 16.70
CA ASP A 253 -1.61 -14.64 18.02
C ASP A 253 -0.45 -15.16 18.91
N LYS A 254 0.22 -16.25 18.51
CA LYS A 254 1.38 -16.82 19.22
C LYS A 254 2.57 -15.85 19.35
N SER A 255 2.59 -14.79 18.54
CA SER A 255 3.59 -13.71 18.57
C SER A 255 3.23 -12.55 19.51
N GLY A 256 1.99 -12.48 20.01
CA GLY A 256 1.48 -11.32 20.76
C GLY A 256 1.19 -10.08 19.90
N SER A 257 1.24 -10.20 18.57
CA SER A 257 0.94 -9.12 17.62
C SER A 257 0.16 -9.63 16.41
N ALA A 258 -1.08 -10.06 16.63
CA ALA A 258 -1.99 -10.52 15.58
C ALA A 258 -2.22 -9.42 14.50
N ILE A 259 -1.65 -9.63 13.31
CA ILE A 259 -1.73 -8.73 12.16
C ILE A 259 -2.64 -9.34 11.08
N HIS A 260 -3.59 -8.56 10.56
CA HIS A 260 -4.38 -8.96 9.40
C HIS A 260 -3.54 -8.84 8.13
N VAL A 261 -2.90 -9.93 7.74
CA VAL A 261 -2.17 -10.00 6.47
C VAL A 261 -3.15 -10.17 5.31
N ILE A 262 -3.05 -9.28 4.31
CA ILE A 262 -3.82 -9.30 3.07
C ILE A 262 -2.83 -9.40 1.90
N VAL A 263 -2.87 -10.51 1.16
CA VAL A 263 -2.00 -10.74 0.01
C VAL A 263 -2.76 -10.48 -1.29
N SER A 264 -2.48 -9.36 -1.96
CA SER A 264 -3.02 -9.05 -3.29
C SER A 264 -2.12 -9.68 -4.36
N ALA A 265 -2.45 -10.92 -4.74
CA ALA A 265 -1.67 -11.71 -5.68
C ALA A 265 -2.09 -11.37 -7.12
N SER A 266 -1.21 -10.70 -7.90
CA SER A 266 -1.53 -10.13 -9.23
C SER A 266 -2.19 -11.08 -10.23
N SER A 267 -1.95 -12.38 -10.12
CA SER A 267 -2.55 -13.41 -10.98
C SER A 267 -2.89 -14.68 -10.19
N ALA A 268 -3.83 -15.48 -10.71
CA ALA A 268 -4.23 -16.75 -10.12
C ALA A 268 -3.06 -17.73 -9.89
N ALA A 269 -2.10 -17.77 -10.81
CA ALA A 269 -0.90 -18.60 -10.66
C ALA A 269 -0.02 -18.17 -9.47
N VAL A 270 0.10 -16.85 -9.24
CA VAL A 270 0.78 -16.31 -8.06
C VAL A 270 -0.01 -16.59 -6.79
N ALA A 271 -1.35 -16.44 -6.82
CA ALA A 271 -2.22 -16.72 -5.66
C ALA A 271 -2.10 -18.18 -5.18
N LEU A 272 -2.05 -19.15 -6.12
CA LEU A 272 -1.95 -20.57 -5.80
C LEU A 272 -0.57 -20.97 -5.25
N ALA A 273 0.47 -20.20 -5.55
CA ALA A 273 1.81 -20.39 -5.01
C ALA A 273 1.93 -19.98 -3.53
N PHE A 274 0.92 -19.31 -2.95
CA PHE A 274 0.87 -19.04 -1.52
C PHE A 274 0.43 -20.26 -0.71
N ASP A 275 1.02 -20.41 0.48
CA ASP A 275 0.59 -21.37 1.50
C ASP A 275 0.75 -20.78 2.92
N ALA A 276 -0.28 -20.10 3.41
CA ALA A 276 -0.30 -19.62 4.80
C ALA A 276 -0.59 -20.74 5.83
N GLY A 277 -0.58 -22.02 5.42
CA GLY A 277 -1.06 -23.17 6.18
C GLY A 277 -2.37 -23.75 5.64
N GLY A 278 -2.56 -23.74 4.33
CA GLY A 278 -3.74 -24.24 3.63
C GLY A 278 -5.06 -23.57 4.06
N THR A 279 -6.18 -24.21 3.72
CA THR A 279 -7.55 -23.74 4.03
C THR A 279 -7.87 -23.67 5.53
N GLU A 280 -7.00 -24.19 6.39
CA GLU A 280 -7.11 -24.05 7.85
C GLU A 280 -6.61 -22.68 8.33
N ARG A 281 -5.81 -21.95 7.54
CA ARG A 281 -5.13 -20.70 7.96
C ARG A 281 -5.11 -19.59 6.90
N GLN A 282 -5.81 -19.79 5.79
CA GLN A 282 -5.98 -18.80 4.73
C GLN A 282 -7.45 -18.68 4.34
N GLU A 283 -7.90 -17.48 3.98
CA GLU A 283 -9.21 -17.24 3.38
C GLU A 283 -9.02 -16.67 1.96
N ASP A 284 -9.44 -17.45 0.97
CA ASP A 284 -9.27 -17.12 -0.46
C ASP A 284 -10.45 -16.31 -1.00
N ILE A 285 -10.26 -15.01 -1.21
CA ILE A 285 -11.24 -14.13 -1.87
C ILE A 285 -10.90 -14.01 -3.36
N TRP A 286 -11.90 -14.17 -4.24
CA TRP A 286 -11.70 -14.18 -5.68
C TRP A 286 -12.28 -12.95 -6.39
N VAL A 287 -11.40 -12.09 -6.93
CA VAL A 287 -11.80 -10.95 -7.77
C VAL A 287 -11.84 -11.40 -9.23
N GLY A 288 -13.06 -11.67 -9.70
CA GLY A 288 -13.35 -12.00 -11.09
C GLY A 288 -13.31 -10.81 -12.05
N ASP A 289 -13.57 -11.10 -13.32
CA ASP A 289 -13.86 -10.12 -14.38
C ASP A 289 -15.12 -9.29 -14.02
N LEU A 290 -15.44 -8.27 -14.82
CA LEU A 290 -16.66 -7.49 -14.66
C LEU A 290 -17.90 -8.28 -15.11
N THR A 291 -19.04 -7.98 -14.50
CA THR A 291 -20.39 -8.24 -15.04
C THR A 291 -20.70 -7.33 -16.23
N GLU A 292 -21.81 -7.57 -16.92
CA GLU A 292 -22.25 -6.68 -18.01
C GLU A 292 -22.57 -5.27 -17.49
N GLU A 293 -23.12 -5.20 -16.27
CA GLU A 293 -23.52 -3.98 -15.55
C GLU A 293 -22.29 -3.19 -15.10
N GLU A 294 -21.35 -3.83 -14.39
CA GLU A 294 -20.07 -3.22 -14.00
C GLU A 294 -19.29 -2.72 -15.23
N ALA A 295 -19.36 -3.43 -16.37
CA ALA A 295 -18.66 -3.02 -17.60
C ALA A 295 -19.32 -1.81 -18.29
N LYS A 296 -20.66 -1.73 -18.28
CA LYS A 296 -21.40 -0.52 -18.74
C LYS A 296 -21.02 0.68 -17.88
N GLU A 297 -21.06 0.53 -16.55
CA GLU A 297 -20.72 1.59 -15.60
C GLU A 297 -19.26 2.06 -15.78
N PHE A 298 -18.31 1.13 -15.88
CA PHE A 298 -16.89 1.45 -16.07
C PHE A 298 -16.65 2.23 -17.36
N LEU A 299 -17.31 1.84 -18.46
CA LEU A 299 -17.19 2.53 -19.74
C LEU A 299 -17.97 3.85 -19.76
N ALA A 300 -19.04 4.00 -18.97
CA ALA A 300 -19.72 5.29 -18.79
C ALA A 300 -18.80 6.33 -18.13
N LEU A 301 -18.04 5.96 -17.08
CA LEU A 301 -17.01 6.82 -16.48
C LEU A 301 -15.92 7.26 -17.50
N HIS A 302 -15.72 6.47 -18.56
CA HIS A 302 -14.76 6.77 -19.63
C HIS A 302 -15.39 7.48 -20.86
N GLY A 303 -16.68 7.82 -20.83
CA GLY A 303 -17.40 8.46 -21.94
C GLY A 303 -17.74 7.51 -23.10
N HIS A 304 -17.84 6.21 -22.84
CA HIS A 304 -18.00 5.15 -23.84
C HIS A 304 -19.25 4.27 -23.63
N GLU A 305 -20.17 4.69 -22.74
CA GLU A 305 -21.44 4.01 -22.44
C GLU A 305 -22.17 3.47 -23.68
N LYS A 306 -22.36 4.31 -24.72
CA LYS A 306 -23.14 3.94 -25.92
C LYS A 306 -22.49 2.85 -26.78
N ASN A 307 -21.19 2.65 -26.65
CA ASN A 307 -20.39 1.71 -27.44
C ASN A 307 -19.86 0.54 -26.58
N TRP A 308 -20.44 0.31 -25.39
CA TRP A 308 -19.90 -0.67 -24.43
C TRP A 308 -19.75 -2.07 -25.01
N LYS A 309 -20.65 -2.46 -25.93
CA LYS A 309 -20.62 -3.76 -26.62
C LYS A 309 -19.38 -3.92 -27.51
N ASP A 310 -18.95 -2.87 -28.18
CA ASP A 310 -17.80 -2.89 -29.08
C ASP A 310 -16.49 -3.10 -28.28
N PHE A 311 -16.40 -2.47 -27.10
CA PHE A 311 -15.29 -2.67 -26.17
C PHE A 311 -15.26 -4.11 -25.62
N VAL A 312 -16.41 -4.64 -25.20
CA VAL A 312 -16.53 -6.00 -24.67
C VAL A 312 -16.29 -7.07 -25.76
N ASP A 313 -16.72 -6.84 -27.00
CA ASP A 313 -16.38 -7.71 -28.13
C ASP A 313 -14.90 -7.60 -28.54
N ALA A 314 -14.28 -6.42 -28.39
CA ALA A 314 -12.86 -6.23 -28.67
C ALA A 314 -11.92 -6.89 -27.64
N CYS A 315 -12.25 -6.83 -26.34
CA CYS A 315 -11.31 -7.26 -25.28
C CYS A 315 -11.92 -8.05 -24.11
N GLY A 316 -13.25 -8.19 -24.04
CA GLY A 316 -13.95 -8.89 -22.97
C GLY A 316 -14.11 -8.06 -21.69
N PHE A 317 -14.46 -8.74 -20.60
CA PHE A 317 -14.88 -8.12 -19.34
C PHE A 317 -13.75 -7.84 -18.33
N ARG A 318 -12.46 -7.94 -18.70
CA ARG A 318 -11.38 -7.56 -17.77
C ARG A 318 -11.27 -6.04 -17.68
N ILE A 319 -11.47 -5.49 -16.48
CA ILE A 319 -11.35 -4.04 -16.23
C ILE A 319 -10.00 -3.46 -16.71
N GLY A 320 -8.88 -4.17 -16.54
CA GLY A 320 -7.59 -3.70 -17.06
C GLY A 320 -7.38 -3.88 -18.56
N ASP A 321 -8.16 -4.74 -19.24
CA ASP A 321 -8.17 -4.80 -20.71
C ASP A 321 -9.01 -3.65 -21.28
N LEU A 322 -10.17 -3.40 -20.67
CA LEU A 322 -11.08 -2.30 -20.98
C LEU A 322 -10.41 -0.94 -20.77
N ALA A 323 -9.70 -0.75 -19.65
CA ALA A 323 -8.91 0.46 -19.38
C ALA A 323 -7.87 0.72 -20.48
N LYS A 324 -7.11 -0.32 -20.87
CA LYS A 324 -6.15 -0.23 -21.97
C LYS A 324 -6.83 0.05 -23.32
N ALA A 325 -8.02 -0.51 -23.57
CA ALA A 325 -8.78 -0.18 -24.78
C ALA A 325 -9.22 1.30 -24.81
N CYS A 326 -9.63 1.87 -23.66
CA CYS A 326 -9.94 3.30 -23.54
C CYS A 326 -8.70 4.17 -23.79
N GLU A 327 -7.54 3.78 -23.24
CA GLU A 327 -6.26 4.43 -23.51
C GLU A 327 -5.83 4.33 -24.99
N ASN A 328 -5.98 3.16 -25.62
CA ASN A 328 -5.67 2.92 -27.03
C ASN A 328 -6.52 3.85 -27.92
N LEU A 329 -7.82 3.96 -27.65
CA LEU A 329 -8.71 4.84 -28.39
C LEU A 329 -8.35 6.32 -28.23
N LYS A 330 -7.97 6.76 -27.01
CA LYS A 330 -7.41 8.11 -26.76
C LYS A 330 -6.08 8.36 -27.50
N LYS A 331 -5.35 7.31 -27.89
CA LYS A 331 -4.11 7.35 -28.70
C LYS A 331 -4.38 7.18 -30.21
N GLY A 332 -5.65 7.11 -30.64
CA GLY A 332 -6.05 6.95 -32.04
C GLY A 332 -6.00 5.50 -32.58
N ILE A 333 -5.76 4.51 -31.73
CA ILE A 333 -5.76 3.08 -32.10
C ILE A 333 -7.21 2.57 -32.07
N SER A 334 -7.66 1.87 -33.12
CA SER A 334 -9.05 1.42 -33.18
C SER A 334 -9.35 0.25 -32.24
N LEU A 335 -10.64 0.05 -31.94
CA LEU A 335 -11.10 -1.15 -31.21
C LEU A 335 -10.83 -2.44 -32.01
N ASN A 336 -10.83 -2.39 -33.35
CA ASN A 336 -10.50 -3.55 -34.18
C ASN A 336 -9.01 -3.92 -34.11
N ASP A 337 -8.11 -2.92 -34.11
CA ASP A 337 -6.66 -3.17 -33.94
C ASP A 337 -6.38 -3.70 -32.52
N THR A 338 -7.05 -3.13 -31.52
CA THR A 338 -7.02 -3.61 -30.13
C THR A 338 -7.55 -5.06 -30.03
N LYS A 339 -8.62 -5.42 -30.75
CA LYS A 339 -9.13 -6.80 -30.84
C LYS A 339 -8.14 -7.75 -31.49
N GLN A 340 -7.45 -7.31 -32.54
CA GLN A 340 -6.37 -8.09 -33.16
C GLN A 340 -5.18 -8.26 -32.22
N GLU A 341 -4.80 -7.21 -31.47
CA GLU A 341 -3.74 -7.27 -30.46
C GLU A 341 -4.06 -8.33 -29.39
N TYR A 342 -5.24 -8.27 -28.76
CA TYR A 342 -5.65 -9.25 -27.76
C TYR A 342 -5.81 -10.67 -28.32
N ARG A 343 -6.24 -10.82 -29.58
CA ARG A 343 -6.27 -12.13 -30.26
C ARG A 343 -4.86 -12.70 -30.47
N ARG A 344 -3.88 -11.89 -30.89
CA ARG A 344 -2.48 -12.33 -31.04
C ARG A 344 -1.89 -12.78 -29.69
N PHE A 345 -2.13 -12.02 -28.62
CA PHE A 345 -1.70 -12.43 -27.27
C PHE A 345 -2.39 -13.72 -26.79
N ALA A 346 -3.71 -13.85 -26.99
CA ALA A 346 -4.45 -15.04 -26.59
C ALA A 346 -4.00 -16.30 -27.36
N THR A 347 -3.69 -16.17 -28.65
CA THR A 347 -3.08 -17.26 -29.44
C THR A 347 -1.68 -17.61 -28.94
N ALA A 348 -0.83 -16.62 -28.63
CA ALA A 348 0.52 -16.88 -28.11
C ALA A 348 0.50 -17.58 -26.74
N GLU A 349 -0.31 -17.12 -25.78
CA GLU A 349 -0.46 -17.80 -24.49
C GLU A 349 -1.13 -19.18 -24.64
N ALA A 350 -2.04 -19.38 -25.62
CA ALA A 350 -2.68 -20.68 -25.86
C ALA A 350 -1.73 -21.71 -26.49
N VAL A 351 -0.95 -21.33 -27.52
CA VAL A 351 0.06 -22.22 -28.13
C VAL A 351 1.12 -22.61 -27.11
N GLY A 352 1.70 -21.63 -26.40
CA GLY A 352 2.69 -21.90 -25.35
C GLY A 352 2.14 -22.69 -24.16
N PHE A 353 0.82 -22.67 -23.93
CA PHE A 353 0.16 -23.57 -22.97
C PHE A 353 0.02 -25.00 -23.53
N MET A 354 -0.34 -25.16 -24.81
CA MET A 354 -0.51 -26.48 -25.43
C MET A 354 0.78 -27.32 -25.44
N GLU A 355 1.93 -26.67 -25.54
CA GLU A 355 3.28 -27.26 -25.47
C GLU A 355 3.66 -27.77 -24.07
N LEU A 356 2.94 -27.41 -23.01
CA LEU A 356 3.29 -27.83 -21.65
C LEU A 356 3.02 -29.33 -21.42
N GLN A 357 3.96 -30.02 -20.79
CA GLN A 357 3.67 -31.29 -20.13
C GLN A 357 3.04 -31.01 -18.76
N VAL A 358 1.72 -31.10 -18.67
CA VAL A 358 0.92 -30.76 -17.47
C VAL A 358 1.01 -31.84 -16.38
N HIS A 359 1.14 -33.10 -16.80
CA HIS A 359 1.29 -34.28 -15.95
C HIS A 359 1.94 -35.38 -16.82
N PRO A 360 2.64 -36.41 -16.30
CA PRO A 360 3.30 -37.44 -17.12
C PRO A 360 2.41 -38.23 -18.10
N LYS A 361 1.08 -38.08 -18.00
CA LYS A 361 0.08 -38.66 -18.92
C LYS A 361 -0.82 -37.62 -19.62
N LEU A 362 -0.49 -36.33 -19.54
CA LEU A 362 -1.29 -35.22 -20.07
C LEU A 362 -0.43 -34.04 -20.50
N ASN A 363 -0.58 -33.58 -21.75
CA ASN A 363 -0.05 -32.29 -22.21
C ASN A 363 -1.16 -31.21 -22.28
N GLY A 364 -0.76 -29.94 -22.45
CA GLY A 364 -1.66 -28.81 -22.51
C GLY A 364 -2.63 -28.85 -23.69
N ARG A 365 -2.24 -29.47 -24.81
CA ARG A 365 -3.13 -29.68 -25.97
C ARG A 365 -4.30 -30.61 -25.61
N GLN A 366 -4.02 -31.74 -24.97
CA GLN A 366 -5.05 -32.66 -24.44
C GLN A 366 -5.89 -32.00 -23.35
N MET A 367 -5.28 -31.28 -22.41
CA MET A 367 -6.01 -30.54 -21.37
C MET A 367 -6.95 -29.48 -21.97
N SER A 368 -6.53 -28.82 -23.06
CA SER A 368 -7.36 -27.87 -23.80
C SER A 368 -8.55 -28.55 -24.48
N GLN A 369 -8.36 -29.75 -25.06
CA GLN A 369 -9.45 -30.55 -25.63
C GLN A 369 -10.49 -30.93 -24.56
N GLU A 370 -10.07 -31.32 -23.36
CA GLU A 370 -11.02 -31.61 -22.27
C GLU A 370 -11.72 -30.34 -21.75
N LEU A 371 -10.98 -29.24 -21.56
CA LEU A 371 -11.54 -27.94 -21.13
C LEU A 371 -12.61 -27.40 -22.10
N LEU A 372 -12.50 -27.69 -23.40
CA LEU A 372 -13.51 -27.29 -24.40
C LEU A 372 -14.83 -28.04 -24.26
N LYS A 373 -14.81 -29.31 -23.82
CA LYS A 373 -16.03 -30.11 -23.59
C LYS A 373 -16.83 -29.66 -22.36
N VAL A 374 -16.19 -28.93 -21.45
CA VAL A 374 -16.77 -28.44 -20.18
C VAL A 374 -16.66 -26.92 -20.08
N TYR A 375 -16.76 -26.21 -21.20
CA TYR A 375 -16.80 -24.75 -21.23
C TYR A 375 -18.26 -24.27 -21.25
N PRO A 376 -18.68 -23.35 -20.36
CA PRO A 376 -17.88 -22.53 -19.43
C PRO A 376 -17.64 -23.10 -18.02
N GLU A 377 -18.12 -24.30 -17.68
CA GLU A 377 -18.17 -24.84 -16.31
C GLU A 377 -16.80 -25.13 -15.67
N GLY A 378 -15.77 -25.37 -16.47
CA GLY A 378 -14.40 -25.68 -16.06
C GLY A 378 -14.16 -27.13 -15.65
N MET A 379 -12.93 -27.60 -15.77
CA MET A 379 -12.52 -28.99 -15.53
C MET A 379 -12.04 -29.20 -14.08
N PRO A 380 -12.43 -30.27 -13.37
CA PRO A 380 -11.98 -30.55 -12.00
C PRO A 380 -10.47 -30.88 -11.89
N GLU A 381 -9.93 -30.88 -10.66
CA GLU A 381 -8.52 -31.28 -10.41
C GLU A 381 -8.22 -32.77 -10.66
N VAL A 382 -9.24 -33.63 -10.59
CA VAL A 382 -9.19 -35.05 -10.94
C VAL A 382 -10.17 -35.30 -12.09
N PHE A 383 -9.66 -35.81 -13.21
CA PHE A 383 -10.45 -36.19 -14.38
C PHE A 383 -9.78 -37.42 -15.03
N ASN A 384 -10.55 -38.37 -15.59
CA ASN A 384 -10.02 -39.57 -16.25
C ASN A 384 -8.91 -40.33 -15.46
N SER A 385 -9.04 -40.38 -14.12
CA SER A 385 -8.05 -40.93 -13.17
C SER A 385 -6.66 -40.26 -13.19
N ILE A 386 -6.54 -39.08 -13.81
CA ILE A 386 -5.38 -38.18 -13.72
C ILE A 386 -5.70 -37.09 -12.69
N ARG A 387 -4.78 -36.86 -11.75
CA ARG A 387 -4.82 -35.70 -10.85
C ARG A 387 -3.81 -34.66 -11.34
N ILE A 388 -4.28 -33.47 -11.68
CA ILE A 388 -3.41 -32.32 -11.94
C ILE A 388 -3.26 -31.57 -10.62
N LEU A 389 -2.02 -31.38 -10.16
CA LEU A 389 -1.74 -30.60 -8.95
C LEU A 389 -1.77 -29.10 -9.31
N PRO A 390 -2.72 -28.29 -8.79
CA PRO A 390 -2.92 -26.92 -9.29
C PRO A 390 -1.72 -25.99 -9.07
N ARG A 391 -0.89 -26.25 -8.05
CA ARG A 391 0.34 -25.51 -7.77
C ARG A 391 1.44 -25.77 -8.80
N GLU A 392 1.66 -27.03 -9.17
CA GLU A 392 2.66 -27.41 -10.17
C GLU A 392 2.30 -26.82 -11.54
N LEU A 393 1.03 -26.91 -11.94
CA LEU A 393 0.59 -26.29 -13.19
C LEU A 393 0.64 -24.76 -13.13
N ALA A 394 0.28 -24.13 -12.01
CA ALA A 394 0.44 -22.68 -11.82
C ALA A 394 1.91 -22.23 -11.95
N GLU A 395 2.85 -23.02 -11.40
CA GLU A 395 4.28 -22.79 -11.55
C GLU A 395 4.75 -22.95 -13.00
N LEU A 396 4.38 -24.03 -13.69
CA LEU A 396 4.70 -24.23 -15.10
C LEU A 396 4.19 -23.05 -15.97
N ILE A 397 2.94 -22.64 -15.77
CA ILE A 397 2.31 -21.51 -16.45
C ILE A 397 3.07 -20.20 -16.19
N ARG A 398 3.45 -19.92 -14.94
CA ARG A 398 4.23 -18.72 -14.58
C ARG A 398 5.61 -18.76 -15.22
N ASN A 399 6.33 -19.86 -15.06
CA ASN A 399 7.72 -20.01 -15.50
C ASN A 399 7.84 -20.05 -17.05
N LYS A 400 6.74 -20.39 -17.77
CA LYS A 400 6.64 -20.31 -19.23
C LYS A 400 5.82 -19.10 -19.74
N SER A 401 5.28 -18.28 -18.84
CA SER A 401 4.46 -17.08 -19.11
C SER A 401 3.21 -17.29 -20.02
N CYS A 402 2.67 -18.50 -20.10
CA CYS A 402 1.54 -18.87 -20.96
C CYS A 402 0.21 -19.01 -20.17
N HIS A 403 -0.36 -17.88 -19.74
CA HIS A 403 -1.49 -17.84 -18.80
C HIS A 403 -2.89 -18.06 -19.44
N ALA A 404 -2.96 -18.87 -20.50
CA ALA A 404 -4.21 -19.20 -21.20
C ALA A 404 -5.20 -20.05 -20.39
N VAL A 405 -4.73 -20.71 -19.33
CA VAL A 405 -5.52 -21.49 -18.37
C VAL A 405 -5.20 -21.03 -16.95
N TYR A 406 -6.16 -21.15 -16.03
CA TYR A 406 -5.95 -20.94 -14.60
C TYR A 406 -6.80 -21.88 -13.76
N PHE A 407 -6.41 -22.13 -12.51
CA PHE A 407 -7.25 -22.80 -11.52
C PHE A 407 -7.91 -21.78 -10.58
N HIS A 408 -9.18 -22.01 -10.26
CA HIS A 408 -9.98 -21.17 -9.38
C HIS A 408 -10.11 -21.89 -8.02
N PRO A 409 -9.50 -21.40 -6.92
CA PRO A 409 -9.41 -22.15 -5.67
C PRO A 409 -10.78 -22.46 -5.06
N ILE A 410 -11.68 -21.47 -5.01
CA ILE A 410 -13.04 -21.64 -4.49
C ILE A 410 -13.85 -22.68 -5.30
N LYS A 411 -13.82 -22.61 -6.64
CA LYS A 411 -14.55 -23.55 -7.52
C LYS A 411 -13.88 -24.92 -7.70
N LYS A 412 -12.63 -25.07 -7.24
CA LYS A 412 -11.75 -26.25 -7.41
C LYS A 412 -11.70 -26.79 -8.85
N ARG A 413 -11.63 -25.87 -9.82
CA ARG A 413 -11.66 -26.17 -11.27
C ARG A 413 -10.67 -25.31 -12.06
N PHE A 414 -10.18 -25.87 -13.16
CA PHE A 414 -9.44 -25.20 -14.22
C PHE A 414 -10.39 -24.57 -15.23
N PHE A 415 -10.03 -23.39 -15.73
CA PHE A 415 -10.77 -22.63 -16.74
C PHE A 415 -9.81 -22.06 -17.77
N PHE A 416 -10.26 -21.89 -19.02
CA PHE A 416 -9.62 -20.95 -19.94
C PHE A 416 -9.65 -19.54 -19.33
N ALA A 417 -8.58 -18.77 -19.55
CA ALA A 417 -8.49 -17.41 -19.04
C ALA A 417 -9.63 -16.54 -19.57
N SER A 418 -9.84 -16.48 -20.88
CA SER A 418 -10.99 -15.77 -21.47
C SER A 418 -11.53 -16.48 -22.71
N LYS A 419 -12.68 -16.01 -23.20
CA LYS A 419 -13.27 -16.43 -24.48
C LYS A 419 -12.27 -16.38 -25.64
N LEU A 420 -11.36 -15.39 -25.67
CA LEU A 420 -10.32 -15.31 -26.70
C LEU A 420 -9.28 -16.45 -26.60
N HIS A 421 -8.94 -16.93 -25.40
CA HIS A 421 -8.05 -18.08 -25.22
C HIS A 421 -8.74 -19.40 -25.59
N LYS A 422 -10.06 -19.48 -25.33
CA LYS A 422 -10.93 -20.58 -25.77
C LYS A 422 -11.04 -20.63 -27.30
N GLU A 423 -11.33 -19.50 -27.94
CA GLU A 423 -11.37 -19.35 -29.42
C GLU A 423 -10.01 -19.69 -30.05
N ALA A 424 -8.91 -19.22 -29.45
CA ALA A 424 -7.56 -19.55 -29.92
C ALA A 424 -7.25 -21.04 -29.79
N ALA A 425 -7.62 -21.67 -28.66
CA ALA A 425 -7.43 -23.11 -28.47
C ALA A 425 -8.22 -23.94 -29.50
N GLU A 426 -9.46 -23.56 -29.81
CA GLU A 426 -10.24 -24.21 -30.89
C GLU A 426 -9.54 -24.08 -32.25
N ALA A 427 -9.06 -22.89 -32.60
CA ALA A 427 -8.37 -22.67 -33.87
C ALA A 427 -7.07 -23.49 -34.01
N GLN A 428 -6.32 -23.66 -32.92
CA GLN A 428 -5.08 -24.47 -32.87
C GLN A 428 -5.32 -25.98 -32.75
N LEU A 429 -6.55 -26.41 -32.43
CA LEU A 429 -6.96 -27.82 -32.40
C LEU A 429 -7.64 -28.26 -33.70
N ALA A 430 -8.27 -27.33 -34.42
CA ALA A 430 -8.86 -27.56 -35.74
C ALA A 430 -7.81 -27.61 -36.87
N ASN A 431 -6.63 -27.03 -36.66
CA ASN A 431 -5.49 -27.05 -37.57
C ASN A 431 -4.31 -27.74 -36.84
N PRO A 432 -4.31 -29.08 -36.75
CA PRO A 432 -3.51 -29.84 -35.79
C PRO A 432 -2.01 -29.88 -36.09
#